data_AF-A0A4Y2JQU6-F1
#
_entry.id   AF-A0A4Y2JQU6-F1
#
_cell.length_a   1.000
_cell.length_b   1.000
_cell.length_c   1.000
_cell.angle_alpha   90.00
_cell.angle_beta   90.00
_cell.angle_gamma   90.00
#
_symmetry.space_group_name_H-M   'P 1'
#
loop_
_entity.id
_entity.type
_entity.pdbx_description
1 polymer ?
#
loop_
_entity_poly.entity_id
_entity_poly.type
_entity_poly.pdbx_seq_one_letter_code
_entity_poly.pdbx_strand_id
1 'polypeptide(L)'
;MTVKCVLCAEEHESRTCPNKRNPEFTPKCANCGGPHTASYRGCPNFPKIKKVTTEKTFASVLKERRQPSTTTTKALNQEIQLAEIPETIDTGLPPSQELANISLPTDLQVNKEELADLFRFLKQMQLILAKVSNVNQSLEEMEQTEDPYNKLFILSEEINGNT
;
A
#
# COMPACT_ATOMS: atom_id res chain seq x y z
N MET A 1 -7.05 -3.68 -31.43
CA MET A 1 -7.07 -3.11 -30.06
C MET A 1 -5.98 -2.07 -30.03
N THR A 2 -6.31 -0.84 -29.67
CA THR A 2 -5.33 0.25 -29.56
C THR A 2 -4.80 0.30 -28.13
N VAL A 3 -3.49 0.50 -27.97
CA VAL A 3 -2.88 0.58 -26.63
C VAL A 3 -3.13 1.98 -26.08
N LYS A 4 -3.69 2.05 -24.87
CA LYS A 4 -3.88 3.30 -24.14
C LYS A 4 -2.89 3.39 -22.99
N CYS A 5 -2.34 4.58 -22.79
CA CYS A 5 -1.43 4.86 -21.69
C CYS A 5 -2.16 4.82 -20.34
N VAL A 6 -1.59 4.14 -19.34
CA VAL A 6 -2.19 4.03 -17.99
C VAL A 6 -2.10 5.32 -17.18
N LEU A 7 -1.31 6.30 -17.65
CA LEU A 7 -1.01 7.56 -16.97
C LEU A 7 -1.82 8.74 -17.53
N CYS A 8 -1.96 8.84 -18.85
CA CYS A 8 -2.65 9.97 -19.51
C CYS A 8 -3.83 9.58 -20.41
N ALA A 9 -4.14 8.29 -20.55
CA ALA A 9 -5.24 7.77 -21.39
C ALA A 9 -5.10 8.00 -22.91
N GLU A 10 -4.00 8.58 -23.38
CA GLU A 10 -3.68 8.77 -24.81
C GLU A 10 -3.18 7.49 -25.48
N GLU A 11 -3.20 7.48 -26.82
CA GLU A 11 -2.84 6.33 -27.64
C GLU A 11 -1.31 6.17 -27.79
N HIS A 12 -0.70 5.56 -26.78
CA HIS A 12 0.70 5.13 -26.78
C HIS A 12 0.98 4.13 -25.66
N GLU A 13 2.16 3.50 -25.72
CA GLU A 13 2.65 2.67 -24.62
C GLU A 13 3.03 3.52 -23.41
N SER A 14 2.63 3.09 -22.21
CA SER A 14 2.94 3.81 -20.96
C SER A 14 4.44 4.04 -20.71
N ARG A 15 5.33 3.28 -21.37
CA ARG A 15 6.79 3.45 -21.29
C ARG A 15 7.29 4.67 -22.05
N THR A 16 6.60 5.05 -23.13
CA THR A 16 6.94 6.19 -24.01
C THR A 16 6.09 7.42 -23.72
N CYS A 17 5.41 7.46 -22.56
CA CYS A 17 4.54 8.57 -22.20
C CYS A 17 5.35 9.87 -22.00
N PRO A 18 5.04 10.96 -22.72
CA PRO A 18 5.76 12.24 -22.60
C PRO A 18 5.56 12.87 -21.21
N ASN A 19 4.43 12.59 -20.55
CA ASN A 19 4.08 13.15 -19.25
C ASN A 19 4.67 12.37 -18.06
N LYS A 20 5.43 11.28 -18.30
CA LYS A 20 5.93 10.40 -17.23
C LYS A 20 6.87 11.11 -16.24
N ARG A 21 7.58 12.16 -16.67
CA ARG A 21 8.51 12.94 -15.84
C ARG A 21 8.00 14.35 -15.54
N ASN A 22 6.77 14.67 -15.90
CA ASN A 22 6.20 15.99 -15.66
C ASN A 22 5.48 15.99 -14.30
N PRO A 23 6.01 16.68 -13.26
CA PRO A 23 5.38 16.73 -11.95
C PRO A 23 4.08 17.55 -11.93
N GLU A 24 3.86 18.44 -12.91
CA GLU A 24 2.65 19.26 -13.02
C GLU A 24 1.51 18.55 -13.77
N PHE A 25 1.78 17.37 -14.33
CA PHE A 25 0.77 16.64 -15.09
C PHE A 25 -0.23 15.95 -14.17
N THR A 26 -1.51 16.30 -14.32
CA THR A 26 -2.60 15.57 -13.65
C THR A 26 -2.93 14.29 -14.42
N PRO A 27 -2.79 13.10 -13.82
CA PRO A 27 -3.05 11.84 -14.50
C PRO A 27 -4.52 11.69 -14.89
N LYS A 28 -4.75 10.99 -16.01
CA LYS A 28 -6.09 10.69 -16.53
C LYS A 28 -6.29 9.19 -16.65
N CYS A 29 -7.39 8.70 -16.09
CA CYS A 29 -7.66 7.29 -16.01
C CYS A 29 -8.12 6.75 -17.37
N ALA A 30 -7.40 5.77 -17.92
CA ALA A 30 -7.78 5.12 -19.18
C ALA A 30 -9.13 4.37 -19.14
N ASN A 31 -9.61 4.03 -17.93
CA ASN A 31 -10.84 3.26 -17.72
C ASN A 31 -12.08 4.13 -17.47
N CYS A 32 -11.95 5.27 -16.78
CA CYS A 32 -13.10 6.12 -16.40
C CYS A 32 -12.95 7.59 -16.79
N GLY A 33 -11.77 8.03 -17.24
CA GLY A 33 -11.49 9.42 -17.61
C GLY A 33 -11.26 10.39 -16.43
N GLY A 34 -11.34 9.93 -15.18
CA GLY A 34 -11.14 10.77 -13.99
C GLY A 34 -9.68 11.19 -13.72
N PRO A 35 -9.47 12.14 -12.78
CA PRO A 35 -8.15 12.70 -12.46
C PRO A 35 -7.32 11.76 -11.55
N HIS A 36 -7.02 10.58 -12.05
CA HIS A 36 -6.19 9.57 -11.39
C HIS A 36 -5.60 8.59 -12.42
N THR A 37 -4.58 7.82 -12.06
CA THR A 37 -4.02 6.77 -12.94
C THR A 37 -4.94 5.56 -13.04
N ALA A 38 -4.87 4.80 -14.13
CA ALA A 38 -5.73 3.61 -14.32
C ALA A 38 -5.54 2.53 -13.25
N SER A 39 -4.43 2.56 -12.50
CA SER A 39 -4.13 1.66 -11.38
C SER A 39 -4.75 2.09 -10.04
N TYR A 40 -5.42 3.23 -9.98
CA TYR A 40 -6.03 3.73 -8.75
C TYR A 40 -7.19 2.85 -8.28
N ARG A 41 -7.07 2.28 -7.08
CA ARG A 41 -8.05 1.33 -6.52
C ARG A 41 -9.39 1.96 -6.14
N GLY A 42 -9.46 3.28 -6.01
CA GLY A 42 -10.71 4.02 -5.79
C GLY A 42 -11.47 4.34 -7.07
N CYS A 43 -10.98 3.92 -8.25
CA CYS A 43 -11.68 4.14 -9.51
C CYS A 43 -13.03 3.39 -9.52
N PRO A 44 -14.14 4.02 -9.93
CA PRO A 44 -15.45 3.35 -10.02
C PRO A 44 -15.46 2.16 -10.99
N ASN A 45 -14.58 2.21 -12.01
CA ASN A 45 -14.39 1.15 -13.01
C ASN A 45 -13.25 0.19 -12.66
N PHE A 46 -12.68 0.24 -11.44
CA PHE A 46 -11.64 -0.69 -11.04
C PHE A 46 -12.21 -2.13 -11.01
N PRO A 47 -11.57 -3.11 -11.68
CA PRO A 47 -12.06 -4.47 -11.72
C PRO A 47 -12.22 -5.06 -10.31
N LYS A 48 -13.47 -5.35 -9.92
CA LYS A 48 -13.76 -6.08 -8.68
C LYS A 48 -13.51 -7.57 -8.95
N ILE A 49 -12.37 -8.06 -8.50
CA ILE A 49 -12.08 -9.50 -8.52
C ILE A 49 -13.07 -10.15 -7.54
N LYS A 50 -14.12 -10.79 -8.06
CA LYS A 50 -14.94 -11.68 -7.25
C LYS A 50 -14.01 -12.79 -6.77
N LYS A 51 -13.89 -13.00 -5.46
CA LYS A 51 -13.23 -14.19 -4.92
C LYS A 51 -13.98 -15.37 -5.49
N VAL A 52 -13.41 -16.02 -6.49
CA VAL A 52 -13.95 -17.28 -6.98
C VAL A 52 -13.67 -18.27 -5.86
N THR A 53 -14.70 -18.63 -5.09
CA THR A 53 -14.69 -19.78 -4.17
C THR A 53 -14.67 -21.05 -5.00
N THR A 54 -13.66 -21.22 -5.85
CA THR A 54 -13.30 -22.54 -6.32
C THR A 54 -12.29 -23.04 -5.32
N GLU A 55 -12.75 -23.90 -4.43
CA GLU A 55 -11.99 -24.69 -3.45
C GLU A 55 -10.86 -25.54 -4.09
N LYS A 56 -10.66 -25.40 -5.40
CA LYS A 56 -9.51 -25.94 -6.10
C LYS A 56 -8.34 -24.98 -5.92
N THR A 57 -7.57 -25.21 -4.86
CA THR A 57 -6.22 -24.68 -4.71
C THR A 57 -5.45 -24.90 -6.02
N PHE A 58 -4.51 -24.01 -6.37
CA PHE A 58 -3.63 -24.20 -7.55
C PHE A 58 -2.99 -25.61 -7.58
N ALA A 59 -2.70 -26.18 -6.39
CA ALA A 59 -2.24 -27.55 -6.22
C ALA A 59 -3.24 -28.63 -6.69
N SER A 60 -4.54 -28.42 -6.45
CA SER A 60 -5.62 -29.34 -6.84
C SER A 60 -5.82 -29.35 -8.36
N VAL A 61 -5.73 -28.19 -9.01
CA VAL A 61 -5.77 -28.06 -10.48
C VAL A 61 -4.54 -28.71 -11.12
N LEU A 62 -3.35 -28.57 -10.51
CA LEU A 62 -2.14 -29.24 -10.99
C LEU A 62 -2.21 -30.76 -10.83
N LYS A 63 -2.85 -31.27 -9.76
CA LYS A 63 -3.09 -32.71 -9.55
C LYS A 63 -4.10 -33.29 -10.52
N GLU A 64 -5.20 -32.59 -10.84
CA GLU A 64 -6.16 -33.03 -11.87
C GLU A 64 -5.51 -33.16 -13.25
N ARG A 65 -4.55 -32.29 -13.59
CA ARG A 65 -3.81 -32.36 -14.86
C ARG A 65 -2.75 -33.46 -14.92
N ARG A 66 -2.49 -34.16 -13.81
CA ARG A 66 -1.55 -35.31 -13.74
C ARG A 66 -2.23 -36.68 -13.85
N GLN A 67 -3.56 -36.75 -13.95
CA GLN A 67 -4.23 -38.00 -14.30
C GLN A 67 -3.94 -38.34 -15.77
N PRO A 68 -3.44 -39.54 -16.08
CA PRO A 68 -3.12 -39.94 -17.44
C PRO A 68 -4.42 -40.21 -18.21
N SER A 69 -4.90 -39.22 -18.96
CA SER A 69 -5.71 -39.51 -20.15
C SER A 69 -4.78 -40.13 -21.18
N THR A 70 -4.84 -41.47 -21.26
CA THR A 70 -4.41 -42.23 -22.43
C THR A 70 -5.08 -41.62 -23.66
N THR A 71 -4.28 -41.13 -24.61
CA THR A 71 -4.32 -41.41 -26.06
C THR A 71 -3.35 -40.48 -26.80
N THR A 72 -2.20 -41.03 -27.19
CA THR A 72 -1.52 -40.85 -28.50
C THR A 72 -0.95 -39.47 -28.90
N THR A 73 0.36 -39.35 -28.64
CA THR A 73 1.45 -38.93 -29.58
C THR A 73 1.52 -37.45 -30.04
N LYS A 74 2.50 -36.70 -29.50
CA LYS A 74 3.82 -36.46 -30.14
C LYS A 74 4.70 -35.60 -29.23
N ALA A 75 5.93 -36.06 -29.04
CA ALA A 75 6.96 -35.51 -28.19
C ALA A 75 7.59 -34.23 -28.76
N LEU A 76 7.99 -33.32 -27.88
CA LEU A 76 9.27 -32.63 -28.00
C LEU A 76 9.82 -32.38 -26.59
N ASN A 77 10.92 -33.06 -26.30
CA ASN A 77 11.67 -33.06 -25.05
C ASN A 77 12.49 -31.78 -24.92
N GLN A 78 12.73 -31.31 -23.67
CA GLN A 78 14.06 -30.87 -23.24
C GLN A 78 14.12 -30.74 -21.70
N GLU A 79 14.77 -31.77 -21.14
CA GLU A 79 15.64 -31.89 -19.97
C GLU A 79 15.45 -31.07 -18.67
N ILE A 80 15.42 -31.85 -17.58
CA ILE A 80 15.48 -31.52 -16.16
C ILE A 80 16.94 -31.38 -15.74
N GLN A 81 17.28 -30.50 -14.79
CA GLN A 81 18.23 -30.87 -13.73
C GLN A 81 17.74 -30.39 -12.35
N LEU A 82 17.63 -31.36 -11.45
CA LEU A 82 17.21 -31.32 -10.04
C LEU A 82 18.48 -31.26 -9.18
N ALA A 83 18.47 -30.54 -8.06
CA ALA A 83 19.48 -30.66 -7.02
C ALA A 83 18.81 -30.76 -5.63
N GLU A 84 19.47 -31.51 -4.75
CA GLU A 84 18.94 -32.30 -3.64
C GLU A 84 18.67 -31.52 -2.33
N ILE A 85 17.87 -32.12 -1.44
CA ILE A 85 17.60 -31.74 -0.04
C ILE A 85 18.52 -32.57 0.89
N PRO A 86 18.81 -32.12 2.13
CA PRO A 86 18.30 -32.87 3.32
C PRO A 86 17.87 -31.92 4.47
N GLU A 87 16.63 -31.94 4.99
CA GLU A 87 15.95 -32.85 5.96
C GLU A 87 16.11 -32.47 7.46
N THR A 88 14.94 -32.24 8.10
CA THR A 88 14.57 -32.37 9.54
C THR A 88 15.14 -31.35 10.56
N ILE A 89 14.44 -30.85 11.59
CA ILE A 89 13.59 -31.52 12.60
C ILE A 89 12.45 -30.60 13.09
N ASP A 90 11.30 -31.22 13.31
CA ASP A 90 10.05 -30.76 13.92
C ASP A 90 10.14 -30.69 15.47
N THR A 91 9.38 -29.79 16.13
CA THR A 91 8.60 -30.04 17.36
C THR A 91 7.93 -28.75 17.87
N GLY A 92 6.60 -28.75 17.97
CA GLY A 92 5.89 -28.13 19.11
C GLY A 92 4.99 -26.90 18.84
N LEU A 93 3.67 -27.10 18.97
CA LEU A 93 2.52 -26.22 18.66
C LEU A 93 2.11 -25.26 19.85
N PRO A 94 1.03 -24.43 19.78
CA PRO A 94 1.01 -22.96 19.97
C PRO A 94 0.26 -22.51 21.27
N PRO A 95 -0.19 -21.24 21.52
CA PRO A 95 -1.28 -20.55 20.77
C PRO A 95 -1.26 -18.98 20.73
N SER A 96 -2.10 -18.40 19.83
CA SER A 96 -2.89 -17.15 20.03
C SER A 96 -2.10 -15.80 19.98
N GLN A 97 -2.46 -14.71 19.27
CA GLN A 97 -3.72 -14.18 18.73
C GLN A 97 -3.45 -13.16 17.60
N GLU A 98 -4.48 -12.97 16.79
CA GLU A 98 -4.68 -12.09 15.64
C GLU A 98 -4.28 -10.61 15.87
N LEU A 99 -3.37 -10.08 15.04
CA LEU A 99 -3.36 -8.67 14.67
C LEU A 99 -3.23 -8.57 13.15
N ALA A 100 -4.19 -7.86 12.56
CA ALA A 100 -4.32 -7.63 11.14
C ALA A 100 -3.01 -7.12 10.52
N ASN A 101 -2.39 -7.95 9.67
CA ASN A 101 -1.26 -7.55 8.84
C ASN A 101 -1.76 -6.59 7.75
N ILE A 102 -1.76 -5.30 8.07
CA ILE A 102 -1.74 -4.24 7.07
C ILE A 102 -0.36 -4.32 6.41
N SER A 103 -0.29 -4.78 5.17
CA SER A 103 0.97 -4.73 4.41
C SER A 103 1.29 -3.26 4.10
N LEU A 104 2.29 -2.74 4.81
CA LEU A 104 2.89 -1.43 4.59
C LEU A 104 3.64 -1.41 3.24
N PRO A 105 3.54 -0.35 2.42
CA PRO A 105 4.30 -0.23 1.17
C PRO A 105 5.81 -0.19 1.45
N THR A 106 6.58 -0.79 0.55
CA THR A 106 8.04 -1.04 0.62
C THR A 106 8.92 0.22 0.55
N ASP A 107 8.40 1.42 0.84
CA ASP A 107 9.14 2.68 0.69
C ASP A 107 9.34 3.45 2.02
N LEU A 108 9.42 2.71 3.13
CA LEU A 108 9.84 3.25 4.42
C LEU A 108 10.93 2.34 4.97
N GLN A 109 12.16 2.48 4.46
CA GLN A 109 13.34 2.12 5.27
C GLN A 109 13.50 3.17 6.38
N VAL A 110 12.53 3.22 7.30
CA VAL A 110 12.66 3.98 8.54
C VAL A 110 13.51 3.14 9.46
N ASN A 111 14.67 3.66 9.86
CA ASN A 111 15.52 2.95 10.79
C ASN A 111 14.84 2.86 12.18
N LYS A 112 15.19 1.84 12.95
CA LYS A 112 14.53 1.55 14.23
C LYS A 112 14.67 2.72 15.21
N GLU A 113 15.78 3.44 15.09
CA GLU A 113 16.16 4.60 15.87
C GLU A 113 15.29 5.82 15.55
N GLU A 114 15.08 6.16 14.29
CA GLU A 114 14.17 7.23 13.81
C GLU A 114 12.73 6.95 14.22
N LEU A 115 12.31 5.68 14.17
CA LEU A 115 10.98 5.30 14.61
C LEU A 115 10.83 5.48 16.12
N ALA A 116 11.82 5.09 16.91
CA ALA A 116 11.83 5.30 18.36
C ALA A 116 11.84 6.79 18.71
N ASP A 117 12.59 7.60 17.96
CA ASP A 117 12.68 9.05 18.11
C ASP A 117 11.36 9.73 17.77
N LEU A 118 10.67 9.28 16.71
CA LEU A 118 9.34 9.73 16.35
C LEU A 118 8.33 9.41 17.46
N PHE A 119 8.32 8.19 17.99
CA PHE A 119 7.43 7.84 19.10
C PHE A 119 7.74 8.64 20.37
N ARG A 120 9.02 8.91 20.65
CA ARG A 120 9.43 9.78 21.76
C ARG A 120 8.90 11.20 21.56
N PHE A 121 9.01 11.74 20.35
CA PHE A 121 8.47 13.04 20.00
C PHE A 121 6.95 13.09 20.16
N LEU A 122 6.22 12.13 19.59
CA LEU A 122 4.77 12.04 19.69
C LEU A 122 4.29 11.97 21.14
N LYS A 123 5.00 11.23 22.00
CA LYS A 123 4.70 11.17 23.44
C LYS A 123 4.85 12.54 24.12
N GLN A 124 5.91 13.29 23.80
CA GLN A 124 6.08 14.65 24.34
C GLN A 124 5.00 15.59 23.83
N MET A 125 4.66 15.54 22.55
CA MET A 125 3.58 16.34 21.97
C MET A 125 2.22 16.05 22.64
N GLN A 126 1.90 14.79 22.93
CA GLN A 126 0.68 14.43 23.66
C GLN A 126 0.63 15.05 25.06
N LEU A 127 1.76 15.08 25.78
CA LEU A 127 1.83 15.70 27.11
C LEU A 127 1.61 17.20 27.05
N ILE A 128 2.13 17.86 26.02
CA ILE A 128 1.93 19.30 25.78
C ILE A 128 0.46 19.58 25.45
N LEU A 129 -0.10 18.82 24.50
CA LEU A 129 -1.50 18.98 24.09
C LEU A 129 -2.49 18.66 25.22
N ALA A 130 -2.14 17.79 26.16
CA ALA A 130 -2.95 17.52 27.35
C ALA A 130 -3.08 18.74 28.28
N LYS A 131 -2.25 19.78 28.12
CA LYS A 131 -2.36 21.05 28.86
C LYS A 131 -3.20 22.10 28.15
N VAL A 132 -3.51 21.88 26.87
CA VAL A 132 -4.36 22.76 26.08
C VAL A 132 -5.81 22.44 26.40
N SER A 133 -6.52 23.35 27.08
CA SER A 133 -7.92 23.15 27.48
C SER A 133 -8.88 23.23 26.28
N ASN A 134 -8.69 24.24 25.42
CA ASN A 134 -9.60 24.53 24.31
C ASN A 134 -8.99 24.19 22.95
N VAL A 135 -8.55 22.94 22.78
CA VAL A 135 -7.88 22.46 21.55
C VAL A 135 -8.64 22.86 20.28
N ASN A 136 -9.97 22.76 20.26
CA ASN A 136 -10.77 23.10 19.09
C ASN A 136 -10.68 24.59 18.70
N GLN A 137 -10.71 25.48 19.69
CA GLN A 137 -10.61 26.92 19.45
C GLN A 137 -9.20 27.29 18.99
N SER A 138 -8.17 26.77 19.66
CA SER A 138 -6.79 27.03 19.26
C SER A 138 -6.48 26.51 17.86
N LEU A 139 -7.08 25.37 17.45
CA LEU A 139 -6.94 24.86 16.08
C LEU A 139 -7.58 25.78 15.05
N GLU A 140 -8.76 26.33 15.33
CA GLU A 140 -9.45 27.27 14.44
C GLU A 140 -8.65 28.59 14.30
N GLU A 141 -8.13 29.12 15.40
CA GLU A 141 -7.27 30.32 15.40
C GLU A 141 -5.95 30.07 14.67
N MET A 142 -5.35 28.89 14.83
CA MET A 142 -4.15 28.50 14.10
C MET A 142 -4.41 28.28 12.61
N GLU A 143 -5.59 27.78 12.21
CA GLU A 143 -5.94 27.57 10.80
C GLU A 143 -6.09 28.92 10.06
N GLN A 144 -6.65 29.92 10.75
CA GLN A 144 -6.80 31.28 10.21
C GLN A 144 -5.51 32.09 10.19
N THR A 145 -4.49 31.67 10.93
CA THR A 145 -3.19 32.36 11.00
C THR A 145 -2.23 31.80 9.95
N GLU A 146 -1.70 32.63 9.04
CA GLU A 146 -0.75 32.17 8.02
C GLU A 146 0.67 31.94 8.57
N ASP A 147 1.12 32.83 9.46
CA ASP A 147 2.49 32.82 9.97
C ASP A 147 2.73 31.67 10.98
N PRO A 148 3.74 30.81 10.77
CA PRO A 148 4.03 29.70 11.67
C PRO A 148 4.44 30.11 13.09
N TYR A 149 5.09 31.27 13.28
CA TYR A 149 5.48 31.73 14.61
C TYR A 149 4.27 32.15 15.43
N ASN A 150 3.33 32.84 14.80
CA ASN A 150 2.08 33.23 15.44
C ASN A 150 1.24 32.01 15.84
N LYS A 151 1.24 30.93 15.04
CA LYS A 151 0.60 29.65 15.43
C LYS A 151 1.20 29.05 16.71
N LEU A 152 2.53 29.12 16.86
CA LEU A 152 3.20 28.65 18.08
C LEU A 152 2.89 29.56 19.28
N PHE A 153 2.77 30.86 19.04
CA PHE A 153 2.39 31.83 20.08
C PHE A 153 0.98 31.56 20.61
N ILE A 154 0.00 31.32 19.73
CA ILE A 154 -1.39 30.96 20.10
C ILE A 154 -1.39 29.72 21.01
N LEU A 155 -0.63 28.68 20.67
CA LEU A 155 -0.51 27.49 21.51
C LEU A 155 0.11 27.80 22.87
N SER A 156 1.14 28.65 22.92
CA SER A 156 1.79 29.00 24.18
C SER A 156 0.89 29.79 25.13
N GLU A 157 0.07 30.69 24.59
CA GLU A 157 -0.90 31.46 25.38
C GLU A 157 -1.98 30.54 25.98
N GLU A 158 -2.53 29.62 25.20
CA GLU A 158 -3.56 28.68 25.69
C GLU A 158 -3.00 27.73 26.76
N ILE A 159 -1.74 27.30 26.64
CA ILE A 159 -1.08 26.47 27.66
C ILE A 159 -0.83 27.26 28.96
N ASN A 160 -0.50 28.54 28.84
CA ASN A 160 -0.17 29.42 29.98
C ASN A 160 -1.43 29.95 30.69
N GLY A 161 -2.58 30.05 30.01
CA GLY A 161 -3.86 30.45 30.59
C GLY A 161 -4.47 29.44 31.57
N ASN A 162 -3.83 28.29 31.79
CA ASN A 162 -4.33 27.15 32.59
C ASN A 162 -3.59 26.97 33.93
N THR A 163 -2.79 27.96 34.34
CA THR A 163 -2.12 28.07 35.66
C THR A 163 -2.74 29.18 36.49
#